data_AF-A0A4R5L7A3-F1
#
_entry.id   AF-A0A4R5L7A3-F1
#
_cell.length_a   1.000
_cell.length_b   1.000
_cell.length_c   1.000
_cell.angle_alpha   90.00
_cell.angle_beta   90.00
_cell.angle_gamma   90.00
#
_symmetry.space_group_name_H-M   'P 1'
#
loop_
_entity.id
_entity.type
_entity.pdbx_description
1 polymer ?
#
loop_
_entity_poly.entity_id
_entity_poly.type
_entity_poly.pdbx_seq_one_letter_code
_entity_poly.pdbx_strand_id
1 'polypeptide(L)'
;MPTYEFEPLALKSGPPLVADRFLMTYLWGASECLLPPGTVMHWAVLLHERGEDFASHAAACHYWLYEHYQGYDHNGPSKRRLSQKPDATQVHETDRNSG
;
A
#
# COMPACT_ATOMS: atom_id res chain seq x y z
N MET A 1 9.20 -1.52 -18.77
CA MET A 1 8.52 -1.34 -17.48
C MET A 1 8.21 0.14 -17.37
N PRO A 2 6.94 0.58 -17.30
CA PRO A 2 6.67 2.01 -17.19
C PRO A 2 7.16 2.46 -15.83
N THR A 3 8.07 3.43 -15.84
CA THR A 3 8.64 4.08 -14.66
C THR A 3 7.51 4.81 -13.94
N TYR A 4 7.12 4.30 -12.76
CA TYR A 4 6.29 5.01 -11.80
C TYR A 4 7.12 6.16 -11.20
N GLU A 5 7.51 7.14 -12.02
CA GLU A 5 8.46 8.18 -11.61
C GLU A 5 7.81 9.46 -11.08
N PHE A 6 6.48 9.50 -10.99
CA PHE A 6 5.79 10.61 -10.37
C PHE A 6 5.41 10.25 -8.94
N GLU A 7 6.39 10.25 -8.04
CA GLU A 7 6.11 10.44 -6.61
C GLU A 7 5.79 11.92 -6.40
N PRO A 8 4.53 12.31 -6.17
CA PRO A 8 4.19 13.70 -6.00
C PRO A 8 4.80 14.21 -4.69
N LEU A 9 5.70 15.20 -4.82
CA LEU A 9 6.31 15.92 -3.68
C LEU A 9 5.28 16.37 -2.64
N ALA A 10 4.08 16.73 -3.10
CA ALA A 10 2.94 17.07 -2.26
C ALA A 10 2.60 15.98 -1.22
N LEU A 11 2.62 14.71 -1.62
CA LEU A 11 2.33 13.59 -0.73
C LEU A 11 3.56 13.18 0.08
N LYS A 12 4.75 13.20 -0.54
CA LYS A 12 5.99 12.74 0.09
C LYS A 12 6.49 13.65 1.21
N SER A 13 6.47 14.97 0.99
CA SER A 13 7.06 15.93 1.94
C SER A 13 6.23 17.19 2.16
N GLY A 14 5.12 17.36 1.43
CA GLY A 14 4.22 18.50 1.60
C GLY A 14 3.53 18.53 2.97
N PRO A 15 3.05 19.68 3.45
CA PRO A 15 2.20 19.73 4.64
C PRO A 15 0.83 19.06 4.37
N PRO A 16 0.07 18.67 5.40
CA PRO A 16 -1.24 18.01 5.23
C PRO A 16 -2.17 18.72 4.27
N LEU A 17 -2.29 20.05 4.37
CA LEU A 17 -3.13 20.86 3.48
C LEU A 17 -2.74 20.75 1.98
N VAL A 18 -1.44 20.62 1.70
CA VAL A 18 -0.94 20.47 0.32
C VAL A 18 -1.21 19.07 -0.20
N ALA A 19 -1.10 18.05 0.66
CA ALA A 19 -1.46 16.68 0.32
C ALA A 19 -2.97 16.53 0.07
N ASP A 20 -3.81 17.12 0.91
CA ASP A 20 -5.27 17.14 0.76
C ASP A 20 -5.68 17.75 -0.59
N ARG A 21 -5.19 18.95 -0.90
CA ARG A 21 -5.48 19.63 -2.18
C ARG A 21 -5.04 18.79 -3.38
N PHE A 22 -3.88 18.13 -3.28
CA PHE A 22 -3.42 17.23 -4.32
C PHE A 22 -4.41 16.07 -4.51
N LEU A 23 -4.77 15.35 -3.43
CA LEU A 23 -5.69 14.22 -3.52
C LEU A 23 -7.06 14.62 -4.05
N MET A 24 -7.64 15.73 -3.59
CA MET A 24 -8.92 16.24 -4.09
C MET A 24 -8.88 16.55 -5.58
N THR A 25 -7.76 17.06 -6.08
CA THR A 25 -7.58 17.38 -7.51
C THR A 25 -7.52 16.13 -8.37
N TYR A 26 -6.92 15.04 -7.88
CA TYR A 26 -6.68 13.85 -8.71
C TYR A 26 -7.75 12.77 -8.51
N LEU A 27 -8.16 12.49 -7.27
CA LEU A 27 -9.14 11.43 -6.97
C LEU A 27 -10.58 11.85 -7.30
N TRP A 28 -10.91 13.12 -7.08
CA TRP A 28 -12.26 13.67 -7.30
C TRP A 28 -12.29 14.84 -8.30
N GLY A 29 -11.19 15.13 -8.98
CA GLY A 29 -11.16 16.14 -10.02
C GLY A 29 -11.93 15.70 -11.26
N ALA A 30 -12.51 16.67 -11.97
CA ALA A 30 -13.24 16.46 -13.22
C ALA A 30 -12.35 16.02 -14.41
N SER A 31 -11.09 15.71 -14.17
CA SER A 31 -10.17 15.29 -15.23
C SER A 31 -10.49 13.85 -15.63
N GLU A 32 -10.72 13.62 -16.92
CA GLU A 32 -10.87 12.31 -17.57
C GLU A 32 -9.60 11.42 -17.46
N CYS A 33 -8.67 11.75 -16.56
CA CYS A 33 -7.50 10.97 -16.27
C CYS A 33 -7.90 9.71 -15.51
N LEU A 34 -7.94 8.58 -16.22
CA LEU A 34 -7.93 7.25 -15.62
C LEU A 34 -6.65 7.07 -14.79
N LEU A 35 -6.75 7.33 -13.48
CA LEU A 35 -5.66 7.05 -12.55
C LEU A 35 -5.45 5.53 -12.47
N PRO A 36 -4.22 5.04 -12.73
CA PRO A 36 -3.93 3.64 -12.51
C PRO A 36 -4.12 3.28 -11.03
N PRO A 37 -4.84 2.19 -10.69
CA PRO A 37 -5.01 1.76 -9.30
C PRO A 37 -3.68 1.57 -8.55
N GLY A 38 -2.64 1.11 -9.25
CA GLY A 38 -1.30 1.00 -8.67
C GLY A 38 -0.73 2.34 -8.18
N THR A 39 -1.04 3.44 -8.86
CA THR A 39 -0.61 4.79 -8.48
C THR A 39 -1.27 5.22 -7.18
N VAL A 40 -2.59 5.03 -7.09
CA VAL A 40 -3.36 5.42 -5.89
C VAL A 40 -2.98 4.53 -4.70
N MET A 41 -2.68 3.24 -4.94
CA MET A 41 -2.13 2.37 -3.90
C MET A 41 -0.77 2.85 -3.40
N HIS A 42 0.12 3.26 -4.31
CA HIS A 42 1.42 3.83 -3.93
C HIS A 42 1.27 5.08 -3.08
N TRP A 43 0.32 5.96 -3.43
CA TRP A 43 0.00 7.14 -2.63
C TRP A 43 -0.50 6.79 -1.22
N ALA A 44 -1.35 5.77 -1.09
CA ALA A 44 -1.83 5.31 0.21
C ALA A 44 -0.67 4.84 1.11
N VAL A 45 0.28 4.08 0.56
CA VAL A 45 1.48 3.62 1.28
C VAL A 45 2.33 4.81 1.71
N LEU A 46 2.64 5.73 0.78
CA LEU A 46 3.42 6.93 1.10
C LEU A 46 2.79 7.73 2.25
N LEU A 47 1.48 7.97 2.19
CA LEU A 47 0.76 8.74 3.21
C LEU A 47 0.71 8.01 4.56
N HIS A 48 0.56 6.68 4.54
CA HIS A 48 0.62 5.88 5.76
C HIS A 48 1.99 5.97 6.45
N GLU A 49 3.08 5.93 5.69
CA GLU A 49 4.45 6.06 6.21
C GLU A 49 4.74 7.44 6.82
N ARG A 50 3.95 8.46 6.49
CA ARG A 50 4.08 9.81 7.06
C ARG A 50 3.48 9.98 8.46
N GLY A 51 2.73 8.99 8.93
CA GLY A 51 2.17 8.97 10.28
C GLY A 51 0.74 9.50 10.38
N GLU A 52 0.29 9.69 11.63
CA GLU A 52 -1.13 9.86 11.98
C GLU A 52 -1.82 11.06 11.30
N ASP A 53 -1.09 12.17 11.10
CA ASP A 53 -1.61 13.37 10.43
C ASP A 53 -2.09 13.10 8.99
N PHE A 54 -1.62 12.01 8.38
CA PHE A 54 -1.95 11.61 7.01
C PHE A 54 -2.85 10.36 6.93
N ALA A 55 -3.30 9.83 8.07
CA ALA A 55 -4.11 8.62 8.10
C ALA A 55 -5.44 8.76 7.33
N SER A 56 -6.10 9.92 7.44
CA SER A 56 -7.33 10.24 6.68
C SER A 56 -7.08 10.29 5.17
N HIS A 57 -5.92 10.78 4.75
CA HIS A 57 -5.51 10.88 3.36
C HIS A 57 -5.25 9.48 2.77
N ALA A 58 -4.57 8.61 3.51
CA ALA A 58 -4.40 7.21 3.12
C ALA A 58 -5.74 6.48 3.02
N ALA A 59 -6.65 6.69 3.98
CA ALA A 59 -7.99 6.12 3.95
C ALA A 59 -8.80 6.60 2.72
N ALA A 60 -8.68 7.87 2.32
CA ALA A 60 -9.31 8.40 1.11
C ALA A 60 -8.82 7.69 -0.16
N CYS A 61 -7.51 7.40 -0.27
CA CYS A 61 -6.97 6.59 -1.37
C CYS A 61 -7.54 5.17 -1.38
N HIS A 62 -7.63 4.50 -0.21
CA HIS A 62 -8.23 3.17 -0.09
C HIS A 62 -9.71 3.15 -0.49
N TYR A 63 -10.45 4.19 -0.10
CA TYR A 63 -11.85 4.34 -0.44
C TYR A 63 -12.04 4.51 -1.96
N TRP A 64 -11.26 5.38 -2.58
CA TRP A 64 -11.30 5.57 -4.04
C TRP A 64 -11.01 4.27 -4.80
N LEU A 65 -10.00 3.51 -4.35
CA LEU A 65 -9.65 2.21 -4.94
C LEU A 65 -10.79 1.18 -4.83
N TYR A 66 -11.48 1.16 -3.70
CA TYR A 66 -12.64 0.30 -3.50
C TYR A 66 -13.78 0.64 -4.48
N GLU A 67 -14.07 1.93 -4.68
CA GLU A 67 -15.14 2.36 -5.59
C GLU A 67 -14.80 2.10 -7.07
N HIS A 68 -13.54 2.26 -7.46
CA HIS A 68 -13.16 2.33 -8.88
C HIS A 68 -12.48 1.07 -9.42
N TYR A 69 -12.05 0.13 -8.57
CA TYR A 69 -11.33 -1.07 -9.01
C TYR A 69 -11.89 -2.37 -8.43
N GLN A 70 -12.53 -3.16 -9.29
CA GLN A 70 -13.01 -4.50 -8.93
C GLN A 70 -11.83 -5.44 -8.66
N GLY A 71 -11.81 -6.07 -7.48
CA GLY A 71 -10.71 -6.95 -7.04
C GLY A 71 -9.70 -6.30 -6.09
N TYR A 72 -9.99 -5.09 -5.61
CA TYR A 72 -9.22 -4.45 -4.56
C TYR A 72 -9.36 -5.18 -3.21
N ASP A 73 -8.34 -5.92 -2.79
CA ASP A 73 -8.26 -6.50 -1.44
C ASP A 73 -7.64 -5.47 -0.48
N HIS A 74 -8.47 -4.90 0.40
CA HIS A 74 -8.06 -3.98 1.45
C HIS A 74 -6.98 -4.55 2.38
N ASN A 75 -6.79 -5.88 2.39
CA ASN A 75 -5.75 -6.50 3.21
C ASN A 75 -4.31 -6.31 2.71
N GLY A 76 -4.09 -5.93 1.43
CA GLY A 76 -2.76 -5.72 0.85
C GLY A 76 -1.76 -6.88 1.05
N PRO A 77 -0.52 -6.81 0.51
CA PRO A 77 0.47 -7.89 0.66
C PRO A 77 0.94 -8.09 2.11
N SER A 78 0.61 -7.17 3.03
CA SER A 78 1.07 -7.17 4.44
C SER A 78 0.67 -8.43 5.20
N LYS A 79 -0.45 -9.09 4.85
CA LYS A 79 -0.80 -10.39 5.46
C LYS A 79 -0.06 -11.58 4.83
N ARG A 80 0.42 -11.48 3.59
CA ARG A 80 1.20 -12.58 2.96
C ARG A 80 2.61 -12.69 3.54
N ARG A 81 3.22 -11.58 3.97
CA ARG A 81 4.57 -11.62 4.60
C ARG A 81 4.56 -12.21 6.01
N LEU A 82 3.43 -12.18 6.72
CA LEU A 82 3.31 -12.81 8.05
C LEU A 82 2.91 -14.30 8.01
N SER A 83 2.61 -14.86 6.84
CA SER A 83 2.33 -16.31 6.67
C SER A 83 3.54 -17.13 6.21
N GLN A 84 4.68 -16.51 5.89
CA GLN A 84 5.95 -17.24 5.73
C GLN A 84 6.70 -17.28 7.06
N LYS A 85 6.19 -18.10 7.97
CA LYS A 85 6.98 -18.60 9.10
C LYS A 85 8.07 -19.50 8.49
N PRO A 86 9.37 -19.29 8.75
CA PRO A 86 10.35 -20.31 8.44
C PRO A 86 10.11 -21.45 9.41
N ASP A 87 9.65 -22.60 8.90
CA ASP A 87 9.63 -23.84 9.66
C ASP A 87 11.07 -24.32 9.82
N ALA A 88 11.75 -23.72 10.80
CA ALA A 88 13.10 -24.08 11.21
C ALA A 88 13.01 -24.84 12.54
N THR A 89 12.44 -26.04 12.53
CA THR A 89 12.73 -27.04 13.56
C THR A 89 12.53 -28.46 13.02
N GLN A 90 13.50 -28.99 12.29
CA GLN A 90 13.78 -30.44 12.32
C GLN A 90 15.27 -30.66 12.61
N VAL A 91 15.64 -30.44 13.88
CA VAL A 91 16.70 -31.23 14.50
C VAL A 91 16.07 -32.58 14.86
N HIS A 92 16.22 -33.57 13.99
CA HIS A 92 15.93 -34.96 14.33
C HIS A 92 17.23 -35.62 14.75
N GLU A 93 17.56 -35.46 16.02
CA GLU A 93 18.45 -36.35 16.74
C GLU A 93 17.63 -37.60 17.10
N THR A 94 17.96 -38.75 16.52
CA THR A 94 17.56 -40.02 17.12
C THR A 94 18.68 -41.04 16.88
N ASP A 95 19.56 -41.06 17.86
CA ASP A 95 20.36 -42.21 18.23
C ASP A 95 19.43 -43.41 18.51
N ARG A 96 19.66 -44.55 17.84
CA ARG A 96 19.62 -45.94 18.38
C ARG A 96 19.44 -47.00 17.28
N ASN A 97 20.52 -47.73 17.05
CA ASN A 97 20.64 -49.19 17.16
C ASN A 97 19.39 -50.06 16.83
N SER A 98 19.48 -50.88 15.77
CA SER A 98 19.49 -52.37 15.81
C SER A 98 19.09 -52.98 14.47
N GLY A 99 19.95 -53.87 13.96
CA GLY A 99 19.78 -54.68 12.75
C GLY A 99 21.10 -55.28 12.31
#